data_AF-A0A7S1LVL8-F1
#
_entry.id   AF-A0A7S1LVL8-F1
#
_cell.length_a   1.000
_cell.length_b   1.000
_cell.length_c   1.000
_cell.angle_alpha   90.00
_cell.angle_beta   90.00
_cell.angle_gamma   90.00
#
_symmetry.space_group_name_H-M   'P 1'
#
loop_
_entity.id
_entity.type
_entity.pdbx_description
1 polymer ?
#
loop_
_entity_poly.entity_id
_entity_poly.type
_entity_poly.pdbx_seq_one_letter_code
_entity_poly.pdbx_strand_id
1 'polypeptide(L)'
;AYVHDAFESRERAKADNATAAPTRHDARTCVDCVEFSRPCYKACTLAARPLAETSFAHYFAYVTYFPLYIAGPTMTFNAFVAYQRVPQAGTVGVGLIRYALRCALSWLCLMGVLHATFISCLMRQSEYIQQQPVLSQACLMLIALCFLWLKFNVIWKFFRLFALIDGVDCPENMRRCFGSSTTIANFWRDW
;
A
#
# COMPACT_ATOMS: atom_id res chain seq x y z
N ALA A 1 -33.41 -15.33 -13.20
CA ALA A 1 -32.69 -16.43 -13.87
C ALA A 1 -31.33 -15.96 -14.40
N TYR A 2 -31.26 -15.07 -15.40
CA TYR A 2 -30.01 -14.64 -16.05
C TYR A 2 -28.94 -14.01 -15.11
N VAL A 3 -29.36 -13.16 -14.17
CA VAL A 3 -28.42 -12.48 -13.24
C VAL A 3 -27.84 -13.44 -12.19
N HIS A 4 -28.61 -14.45 -11.79
CA HIS A 4 -28.16 -15.47 -10.83
C HIS A 4 -27.15 -16.43 -11.49
N ASP A 5 -27.37 -16.76 -12.76
CA ASP A 5 -26.48 -17.60 -13.56
C ASP A 5 -25.15 -16.89 -13.90
N ALA A 6 -25.22 -15.58 -14.16
CA ALA A 6 -24.03 -14.73 -14.31
C ALA A 6 -23.23 -14.55 -13.01
N PHE A 7 -23.87 -14.61 -11.85
CA PHE A 7 -23.21 -14.56 -10.55
C PHE A 7 -22.52 -15.88 -10.22
N GLU A 8 -23.21 -17.01 -10.40
CA GLU A 8 -22.65 -18.34 -10.16
C GLU A 8 -21.49 -18.67 -11.10
N SER A 9 -21.59 -18.34 -12.38
CA SER A 9 -20.48 -18.52 -13.34
C SER A 9 -19.24 -17.70 -12.94
N ARG A 10 -19.43 -16.51 -12.36
CA ARG A 10 -18.35 -15.64 -11.88
C ARG A 10 -17.72 -16.12 -10.57
N GLU A 11 -18.51 -16.74 -9.69
CA GLU A 11 -18.03 -17.38 -8.46
C GLU A 11 -17.30 -18.69 -8.76
N ARG A 12 -17.79 -19.51 -9.70
CA ARG A 12 -17.07 -20.70 -10.19
C ARG A 12 -15.74 -20.34 -10.86
N ALA A 13 -15.71 -19.30 -11.70
CA ALA A 13 -14.47 -18.80 -12.30
C ALA A 13 -13.46 -18.27 -11.27
N LYS A 14 -13.91 -17.73 -10.13
CA LYS A 14 -13.02 -17.36 -9.01
C LYS A 14 -12.52 -18.58 -8.25
N ALA A 15 -13.36 -19.60 -8.06
CA ALA A 15 -13.01 -20.84 -7.37
C ALA A 15 -11.99 -21.68 -8.17
N ASP A 16 -12.15 -21.77 -9.49
CA ASP A 16 -11.22 -22.46 -10.39
C ASP A 16 -9.85 -21.75 -10.45
N ASN A 17 -9.84 -20.43 -10.24
CA ASN A 17 -8.61 -19.63 -10.16
C ASN A 17 -7.93 -19.70 -8.77
N ALA A 18 -8.63 -20.23 -7.76
CA ALA A 18 -8.11 -20.40 -6.40
C ALA A 18 -7.41 -21.76 -6.20
N THR A 19 -7.66 -22.74 -7.06
CA THR A 19 -7.06 -24.09 -7.03
C THR A 19 -5.84 -24.24 -7.94
N ALA A 20 -5.54 -23.25 -8.78
CA ALA A 20 -4.32 -23.23 -9.58
C ALA A 20 -3.10 -22.83 -8.73
N ALA A 21 -2.04 -23.66 -8.73
CA ALA A 21 -0.71 -23.27 -8.28
C ALA A 21 -0.35 -21.87 -8.84
N PRO A 22 0.37 -21.00 -8.09
CA PRO A 22 0.48 -19.58 -8.42
C PRO A 22 0.94 -19.43 -9.87
N THR A 23 -0.02 -19.08 -10.72
CA THR A 23 0.17 -19.05 -12.16
C THR A 23 1.25 -18.03 -12.46
N ARG A 24 2.22 -18.46 -13.26
CA ARG A 24 3.29 -17.62 -13.83
C ARG A 24 2.67 -16.29 -14.25
N HIS A 25 3.15 -15.19 -13.71
CA HIS A 25 2.67 -13.88 -14.11
C HIS A 25 2.87 -13.69 -15.62
N ASP A 26 1.78 -13.57 -16.38
CA ASP A 26 1.85 -13.32 -17.81
C ASP A 26 1.93 -11.81 -18.07
N ALA A 27 3.12 -11.37 -18.50
CA ALA A 27 3.39 -9.98 -18.84
C ALA A 27 2.57 -9.50 -20.04
N ARG A 28 2.09 -10.41 -20.91
CA ARG A 28 1.31 -10.05 -22.11
C ARG A 28 -0.13 -9.67 -21.79
N THR A 29 -0.69 -10.20 -20.70
CA THR A 29 -2.06 -9.91 -20.26
C THR A 29 -2.12 -8.91 -19.11
N CYS A 30 -1.00 -8.60 -18.48
CA CYS A 30 -0.96 -7.65 -17.38
C CYS A 30 -0.98 -6.21 -17.91
N VAL A 31 -2.01 -5.45 -17.53
CA VAL A 31 -2.19 -4.04 -17.90
C VAL A 31 -0.94 -3.22 -17.59
N ASP A 32 -0.40 -3.32 -16.37
CA ASP A 32 0.79 -2.57 -15.96
C ASP A 32 2.03 -2.93 -16.81
N CYS A 33 2.23 -4.23 -17.10
CA CYS A 33 3.37 -4.67 -17.90
C CYS A 33 3.28 -4.18 -19.36
N VAL A 34 2.07 -4.17 -19.92
CA VAL A 34 1.82 -3.70 -21.29
C VAL A 34 1.94 -2.18 -21.37
N GLU A 35 1.30 -1.46 -20.47
CA GLU A 35 1.29 0.00 -20.44
C GLU A 35 2.69 0.59 -20.31
N PHE A 36 3.50 0.04 -19.39
CA PHE A 36 4.84 0.55 -19.14
C PHE A 36 5.93 -0.19 -19.92
N SER A 37 5.58 -1.19 -20.72
CA SER A 37 6.52 -2.04 -21.48
C SER A 37 7.70 -2.56 -20.63
N ARG A 38 7.44 -2.87 -19.35
CA ARG A 38 8.45 -3.33 -18.37
C ARG A 38 7.81 -4.24 -17.32
N PRO A 39 8.59 -5.07 -16.60
CA PRO A 39 8.03 -5.98 -15.59
C PRO A 39 7.42 -5.20 -14.43
N CYS A 40 6.16 -5.50 -14.09
CA CYS A 40 5.50 -4.92 -12.92
C CYS A 40 6.02 -5.54 -11.60
N TYR A 41 5.65 -4.93 -10.47
CA TYR A 41 6.03 -5.43 -9.14
C TYR A 41 5.70 -6.92 -8.91
N LYS A 42 4.53 -7.37 -9.37
CA LYS A 42 4.10 -8.77 -9.26
C LYS A 42 4.99 -9.70 -10.08
N ALA A 43 5.40 -9.28 -11.29
CA ALA A 43 6.33 -10.01 -12.13
C ALA A 43 7.69 -10.16 -11.44
N CYS A 44 8.22 -9.07 -10.89
CA CYS A 44 9.51 -9.05 -10.21
C CYS A 44 9.52 -9.93 -8.95
N THR A 45 8.41 -9.95 -8.21
CA THR A 45 8.25 -10.77 -7.00
C THR A 45 8.28 -12.27 -7.31
N LEU A 46 7.57 -12.68 -8.36
CA LEU A 46 7.41 -14.10 -8.72
C LEU A 46 8.57 -14.67 -9.54
N ALA A 47 9.39 -13.80 -10.14
CA ALA A 47 10.53 -14.22 -10.95
C ALA A 47 11.65 -14.81 -10.07
N ALA A 48 12.01 -16.08 -10.36
CA ALA A 48 13.16 -16.74 -9.74
C ALA A 48 14.45 -15.98 -10.05
N ARG A 49 15.31 -15.83 -9.04
CA ARG A 49 16.60 -15.15 -9.14
C ARG A 49 17.73 -16.19 -9.25
N PRO A 50 18.71 -15.99 -10.15
CA PRO A 50 19.87 -16.87 -10.21
C PRO A 50 20.70 -16.77 -8.93
N LEU A 51 21.45 -17.82 -8.60
CA LEU A 51 22.22 -17.92 -7.36
C LEU A 51 23.23 -16.77 -7.15
N ALA A 52 23.75 -16.20 -8.25
CA ALA A 52 24.64 -15.05 -8.19
C ALA A 52 23.96 -13.76 -7.68
N GLU A 53 22.63 -13.65 -7.85
CA GLU A 53 21.79 -12.54 -7.37
C GLU A 53 21.31 -12.75 -5.93
N THR A 54 21.39 -13.97 -5.42
CA THR A 54 20.96 -14.33 -4.06
C THR A 54 22.16 -14.43 -3.11
N SER A 55 23.15 -13.56 -3.27
CA SER A 55 24.33 -13.54 -2.40
C SER A 55 24.04 -12.87 -1.06
N PHE A 56 24.86 -13.16 -0.04
CA PHE A 56 24.74 -12.55 1.29
C PHE A 56 24.76 -11.01 1.24
N ALA A 57 25.56 -10.42 0.35
CA ALA A 57 25.64 -8.97 0.19
C ALA A 57 24.30 -8.35 -0.24
N HIS A 58 23.59 -8.97 -1.20
CA HIS A 58 22.27 -8.52 -1.62
C HIS A 58 21.25 -8.66 -0.50
N TYR A 59 21.30 -9.76 0.25
CA TYR A 59 20.43 -9.99 1.39
C TYR A 59 20.66 -8.94 2.49
N PHE A 60 21.92 -8.67 2.82
CA PHE A 60 22.28 -7.64 3.79
C PHE A 60 21.78 -6.26 3.35
N ALA A 61 22.04 -5.88 2.09
CA ALA A 61 21.55 -4.62 1.54
C ALA A 61 20.02 -4.49 1.63
N TYR A 62 19.28 -5.58 1.36
CA TYR A 62 17.82 -5.61 1.48
C TYR A 62 17.33 -5.40 2.92
N VAL A 63 17.89 -6.12 3.90
CA VAL A 63 17.44 -6.00 5.29
C VAL A 63 17.84 -4.68 5.94
N THR A 64 18.92 -4.03 5.47
CA THR A 64 19.37 -2.72 5.98
C THR A 64 18.89 -1.53 5.14
N TYR A 65 18.07 -1.75 4.11
CA TYR A 65 17.64 -0.66 3.23
C TYR A 65 16.70 0.29 3.98
N PHE A 66 17.20 1.51 4.25
CA PHE A 66 16.60 2.47 5.18
C PHE A 66 15.10 2.71 4.97
N PRO A 67 14.62 3.00 3.74
CA PRO A 67 13.19 3.23 3.53
C PRO A 67 12.33 2.06 3.98
N LEU A 68 12.71 0.83 3.66
CA LEU A 68 11.97 -0.38 4.02
C LEU A 68 12.15 -0.77 5.49
N TYR A 69 13.33 -0.50 6.06
CA TYR A 69 13.71 -0.95 7.40
C TYR A 69 12.91 -0.24 8.51
N ILE A 70 12.69 1.07 8.40
CA ILE A 70 12.05 1.85 9.47
C ILE A 70 10.54 1.69 9.44
N ALA A 71 9.89 2.19 8.38
CA ALA A 71 8.45 2.16 8.25
C ALA A 71 8.02 2.29 6.77
N GLY A 72 8.82 1.75 5.86
CA GLY A 72 8.48 1.74 4.45
C GLY A 72 7.45 0.67 4.11
N PRO A 73 6.84 0.77 2.93
CA PRO A 73 6.03 -0.30 2.37
C PRO A 73 6.84 -1.60 2.27
N THR A 74 6.28 -2.72 2.74
CA THR A 74 6.97 -4.02 2.63
C THR A 74 7.07 -4.44 1.17
N MET A 75 8.28 -4.78 0.73
CA MET A 75 8.54 -5.37 -0.59
C MET A 75 9.21 -6.73 -0.45
N THR A 76 9.26 -7.52 -1.52
CA THR A 76 9.96 -8.82 -1.50
C THR A 76 11.42 -8.68 -1.90
N PHE A 77 12.28 -9.59 -1.40
CA PHE A 77 13.70 -9.66 -1.77
C PHE A 77 13.90 -9.75 -3.29
N ASN A 78 13.15 -10.61 -3.97
CA ASN A 78 13.25 -10.79 -5.42
C ASN A 78 12.95 -9.49 -6.19
N ALA A 79 11.94 -8.73 -5.76
CA ALA A 79 11.63 -7.44 -6.35
C ALA A 79 12.73 -6.41 -6.06
N PHE A 80 13.26 -6.37 -4.84
CA PHE A 80 14.34 -5.46 -4.46
C PHE A 80 15.60 -5.68 -5.31
N VAL A 81 16.06 -6.92 -5.42
CA VAL A 81 17.26 -7.25 -6.22
C VAL A 81 17.02 -6.98 -7.71
N ALA A 82 15.81 -7.19 -8.22
CA ALA A 82 15.48 -6.81 -9.59
C ALA A 82 15.64 -5.29 -9.84
N TYR A 83 15.27 -4.46 -8.86
CA TYR A 83 15.38 -3.00 -8.96
C TYR A 83 16.82 -2.48 -8.82
N GLN A 84 17.70 -3.23 -8.14
CA GLN A 84 19.13 -2.90 -8.10
C GLN A 84 19.82 -3.02 -9.47
N ARG A 85 19.30 -3.89 -10.36
CA ARG A 85 19.85 -4.05 -11.72
C ARG A 85 19.27 -3.06 -12.71
N VAL A 86 17.95 -2.91 -12.66
CA VAL A 86 17.22 -2.01 -13.54
C VAL A 86 16.32 -1.18 -12.63
N PRO A 87 16.74 0.06 -12.32
CA PRO A 87 15.89 0.98 -11.57
C PRO A 87 14.54 1.09 -12.26
N GLN A 88 13.46 0.84 -11.53
CA GLN A 88 12.13 0.97 -12.13
C GLN A 88 11.83 2.44 -12.29
N ALA A 89 11.82 2.90 -13.54
CA ALA A 89 11.41 4.26 -13.90
C ALA A 89 9.88 4.50 -13.75
N GLY A 90 9.22 3.78 -12.83
CA GLY A 90 7.78 3.83 -12.52
C GLY A 90 7.26 5.25 -12.37
N THR A 91 8.02 6.04 -11.61
CA THR A 91 7.63 7.37 -11.17
C THR A 91 8.84 8.30 -11.26
N VAL A 92 9.35 8.54 -12.47
CA VAL A 92 10.42 9.54 -12.72
C VAL A 92 9.83 10.84 -13.27
N GLY A 93 10.51 11.96 -13.01
CA GLY A 93 10.11 13.28 -13.49
C GLY A 93 8.80 13.78 -12.87
N VAL A 94 7.83 14.13 -13.71
CA VAL A 94 6.55 14.73 -13.28
C VAL A 94 5.75 13.80 -12.35
N GLY A 95 5.86 12.48 -12.54
CA GLY A 95 5.21 11.49 -11.68
C GLY A 95 5.72 11.56 -10.22
N LEU A 96 7.03 11.73 -10.03
CA LEU A 96 7.65 11.87 -8.72
C LEU A 96 7.18 13.16 -8.03
N ILE A 97 7.15 14.27 -8.78
CA ILE A 97 6.70 15.58 -8.26
C ILE A 97 5.24 15.51 -7.82
N ARG A 98 4.36 14.91 -8.63
CA ARG A 98 2.95 14.69 -8.25
C ARG A 98 2.83 13.82 -7.01
N TYR A 99 3.66 12.79 -6.89
CA TYR A 99 3.68 11.92 -5.72
C TYR A 99 4.14 12.67 -4.47
N ALA A 100 5.22 13.46 -4.56
CA ALA A 100 5.72 14.31 -3.50
C ALA A 100 4.68 15.35 -3.04
N LEU A 101 3.99 15.99 -3.99
CA LEU A 101 2.89 16.90 -3.70
C LEU A 101 1.76 16.20 -2.94
N ARG A 102 1.39 14.96 -3.35
CA ARG A 102 0.39 14.16 -2.62
C ARG A 102 0.84 13.84 -1.20
N CYS A 103 2.13 13.53 -0.98
CA CYS A 103 2.69 13.33 0.36
C CYS A 103 2.57 14.60 1.21
N ALA A 104 2.93 15.75 0.64
CA ALA A 104 2.85 17.05 1.31
C ALA A 104 1.40 17.41 1.67
N LEU A 105 0.45 17.22 0.75
CA LEU A 105 -0.96 17.44 1.01
C LEU A 105 -1.51 16.52 2.10
N SER A 106 -1.15 15.23 2.10
CA SER A 106 -1.51 14.29 3.17
C SER A 106 -0.95 14.73 4.53
N TRP A 107 0.30 15.22 4.56
CA TRP A 107 0.94 15.72 5.78
C TRP A 107 0.27 17.01 6.29
N LEU A 108 -0.04 17.96 5.41
CA LEU A 108 -0.79 19.17 5.77
C LEU A 108 -2.18 18.84 6.29
N CYS A 109 -2.86 17.85 5.68
CA CYS A 109 -4.15 17.37 6.17
C CYS A 109 -4.02 16.77 7.59
N LEU A 110 -2.97 15.99 7.86
CA LEU A 110 -2.71 15.44 9.20
C LEU A 110 -2.51 16.54 10.23
N MET A 111 -1.73 17.57 9.88
CA MET A 111 -1.51 18.73 10.73
C MET A 111 -2.79 19.51 10.98
N GLY A 112 -3.63 19.71 9.96
CA GLY A 112 -4.93 20.35 10.10
C GLY A 112 -5.87 19.59 11.04
N VAL A 113 -5.96 18.26 10.89
CA VAL A 113 -6.79 17.41 11.77
C VAL A 113 -6.29 17.47 13.22
N LEU A 114 -4.97 17.37 13.43
CA LEU A 114 -4.36 17.48 14.76
C LEU A 114 -4.63 18.84 15.41
N HIS A 115 -4.52 19.92 14.64
CA HIS A 115 -4.77 21.28 15.12
C HIS A 115 -6.24 21.53 15.46
N ALA A 116 -7.18 20.98 14.68
CA ALA A 116 -8.60 21.25 14.86
C ALA A 116 -9.26 20.38 15.94
N THR A 117 -8.82 19.12 16.10
CA THR A 117 -9.56 18.13 16.91
C THR A 117 -8.90 17.79 18.24
N PHE A 118 -7.59 18.04 18.40
CA PHE A 118 -6.80 17.63 19.57
C PHE A 118 -7.04 16.17 19.98
N ILE A 119 -7.28 15.30 18.99
CA ILE A 119 -7.77 13.92 19.18
C ILE A 119 -6.90 13.11 20.14
N SER A 120 -5.58 13.32 20.12
CA SER A 120 -4.63 12.61 20.99
C SER A 120 -4.83 12.92 22.48
N CYS A 121 -5.25 14.15 22.82
CA CYS A 121 -5.56 14.54 24.19
C CYS A 121 -6.94 14.02 24.59
N LEU A 122 -7.92 14.18 23.70
CA LEU A 122 -9.30 13.76 23.95
C LEU A 122 -9.40 12.26 24.21
N MET A 123 -8.70 11.43 23.43
CA MET A 123 -8.65 9.97 23.60
C MET A 123 -8.05 9.50 24.93
N ARG A 124 -7.38 10.38 25.69
CA ARG A 124 -6.88 10.06 27.06
C ARG A 124 -7.91 10.32 28.15
N GLN A 125 -8.99 11.05 27.85
CA GLN A 125 -10.01 11.44 28.81
C GLN A 125 -11.19 10.45 28.77
N SER A 126 -10.97 9.20 29.20
CA SER A 126 -11.98 8.14 29.12
C SER A 126 -13.25 8.46 29.87
N GLU A 127 -13.16 9.06 31.06
CA GLU A 127 -14.30 9.45 31.89
C GLU A 127 -15.17 10.48 31.17
N TYR A 128 -14.55 11.51 30.58
CA TYR A 128 -15.24 12.53 29.80
C TYR A 128 -15.97 11.92 28.59
N ILE A 129 -15.31 11.00 27.86
CA ILE A 129 -15.90 10.32 26.69
C ILE A 129 -17.11 9.49 27.12
N GLN A 130 -17.02 8.76 28.22
CA GLN A 130 -18.11 7.91 28.74
C GLN A 130 -19.35 8.72 29.12
N GLN A 131 -19.18 9.98 29.55
CA GLN A 131 -20.27 10.89 29.85
C GLN A 131 -20.95 11.49 28.62
N GLN A 132 -20.34 11.37 27.42
CA GLN A 132 -20.92 11.90 26.20
C GLN A 132 -22.05 11.01 25.65
N PRO A 133 -23.00 11.59 24.90
CA PRO A 133 -23.99 10.81 24.16
C PRO A 133 -23.34 9.76 23.24
N VAL A 134 -24.00 8.62 23.06
CA VAL A 134 -23.52 7.51 22.21
C VAL A 134 -23.15 7.97 20.80
N LEU A 135 -23.92 8.90 20.22
CA LEU A 135 -23.62 9.46 18.90
C LEU A 135 -22.27 10.21 18.89
N SER A 136 -22.00 11.02 19.92
CA SER A 136 -20.74 11.74 20.05
C SER A 136 -19.56 10.79 20.22
N GLN A 137 -19.74 9.69 20.97
CA GLN A 137 -18.74 8.64 21.12
C GLN A 137 -18.44 7.96 19.77
N ALA A 138 -19.48 7.62 19.00
CA ALA A 138 -19.31 7.02 17.67
C ALA A 138 -18.58 7.96 16.70
N CYS A 139 -18.95 9.24 16.67
CA CYS A 139 -18.24 10.26 15.89
C CYS A 139 -16.77 10.38 16.30
N LEU A 140 -16.49 10.35 17.61
CA LEU A 140 -15.12 10.40 18.12
C LEU A 140 -14.29 9.18 17.67
N MET A 141 -14.87 7.98 17.74
CA MET A 141 -14.21 6.75 17.26
C MET A 141 -13.92 6.82 15.75
N LEU A 142 -14.84 7.37 14.95
CA LEU A 142 -14.62 7.56 13.53
C LEU A 142 -13.49 8.57 13.26
N ILE A 143 -13.44 9.69 13.98
CA ILE A 143 -12.36 10.67 13.88
C ILE A 143 -11.02 10.06 14.32
N ALA A 144 -11.01 9.24 15.37
CA ALA A 144 -9.82 8.52 15.81
C ALA A 144 -9.31 7.55 14.72
N LEU A 145 -10.22 6.86 14.03
CA LEU A 145 -9.89 6.00 12.89
C LEU A 145 -9.34 6.81 11.71
N CYS A 146 -9.96 7.96 11.37
CA CYS A 146 -9.44 8.89 10.37
C CYS A 146 -8.00 9.32 10.70
N PHE A 147 -7.77 9.70 11.95
CA PHE A 147 -6.46 10.13 12.43
C PHE A 147 -5.42 8.99 12.32
N LEU A 148 -5.78 7.78 12.75
CA LEU A 148 -4.90 6.61 12.66
C LEU A 148 -4.53 6.30 11.20
N TRP A 149 -5.53 6.26 10.32
CA TRP A 149 -5.33 6.02 8.89
C TRP A 149 -4.40 7.08 8.29
N LEU A 150 -4.68 8.37 8.54
CA LEU A 150 -3.92 9.48 7.96
C LEU A 150 -2.48 9.51 8.49
N LYS A 151 -2.27 9.17 9.77
CA LYS A 151 -0.94 9.02 10.36
C LYS A 151 -0.12 7.96 9.61
N PHE A 152 -0.66 6.75 9.43
CA PHE A 152 0.04 5.69 8.69
C PHE A 152 0.21 6.04 7.21
N ASN A 153 -0.81 6.64 6.59
CA ASN A 153 -0.76 7.10 5.21
C ASN A 153 0.43 8.05 4.97
N VAL A 154 0.63 9.03 5.86
CA VAL A 154 1.75 9.97 5.78
C VAL A 154 3.10 9.25 5.97
N ILE A 155 3.23 8.43 7.01
CA ILE A 155 4.48 7.69 7.31
C ILE A 155 4.88 6.84 6.10
N TRP A 156 3.97 5.98 5.62
CA TRP A 156 4.28 5.03 4.55
C TRP A 156 4.54 5.70 3.21
N LYS A 157 3.79 6.77 2.87
CA LYS A 157 4.04 7.53 1.63
C LYS A 157 5.36 8.28 1.68
N PHE A 158 5.74 8.81 2.84
CA PHE A 158 7.02 9.48 3.02
C PHE A 158 8.17 8.52 2.76
N PHE A 159 8.22 7.36 3.42
CA PHE A 159 9.27 6.37 3.18
C PHE A 159 9.23 5.81 1.76
N ARG A 160 8.05 5.62 1.16
CA ARG A 160 7.94 5.26 -0.26
C ARG A 160 8.51 6.34 -1.18
N LEU A 161 8.31 7.63 -0.89
CA LEU A 161 8.88 8.72 -1.68
C LEU A 161 10.42 8.65 -1.69
N PHE A 162 11.05 8.36 -0.55
CA PHE A 162 12.50 8.12 -0.50
C PHE A 162 12.91 6.93 -1.35
N ALA A 163 12.19 5.80 -1.26
CA ALA A 163 12.46 4.64 -2.10
C ALA A 163 12.34 4.94 -3.61
N LEU A 164 11.35 5.76 -3.99
CA LEU A 164 11.17 6.19 -5.36
C LEU A 164 12.30 7.11 -5.86
N ILE A 165 12.83 7.97 -5.00
CA ILE A 165 14.01 8.81 -5.33
C ILE A 165 15.22 7.91 -5.63
N ASP A 166 15.37 6.82 -4.88
CA ASP A 166 16.42 5.80 -5.10
C ASP A 166 16.14 4.88 -6.31
N GLY A 167 15.00 5.02 -6.98
CA GLY A 167 14.60 4.18 -8.12
C GLY A 167 14.01 2.81 -7.76
N VAL A 168 13.66 2.60 -6.48
CA VAL A 168 13.03 1.38 -5.96
C VAL A 168 11.51 1.58 -5.87
N ASP A 169 10.77 1.03 -6.82
CA ASP A 169 9.30 1.15 -6.86
C ASP A 169 8.62 0.16 -5.90
N CYS A 170 8.49 0.59 -4.65
CA CYS A 170 7.80 -0.20 -3.63
C CYS A 170 6.27 -0.13 -3.81
N PRO A 171 5.50 -1.15 -3.40
CA PRO A 171 4.04 -1.09 -3.42
C PRO A 171 3.52 0.03 -2.49
N GLU A 172 2.33 0.57 -2.77
CA GLU A 172 1.69 1.55 -1.90
C GLU A 172 0.75 0.86 -0.91
N ASN A 173 1.01 0.97 0.40
CA ASN A 173 0.21 0.32 1.44
C ASN A 173 -1.23 0.85 1.50
N MET A 174 -1.40 2.18 1.63
CA MET A 174 -2.72 2.81 1.81
C MET A 174 -3.20 3.43 0.50
N ARG A 175 -3.75 2.59 -0.38
CA ARG A 175 -4.18 3.00 -1.72
C ARG A 175 -5.51 3.75 -1.73
N ARG A 176 -6.40 3.44 -0.77
CA ARG A 176 -7.75 4.01 -0.67
C ARG A 176 -7.99 4.53 0.74
N CYS A 177 -8.91 5.49 0.86
CA CYS A 177 -9.44 5.90 2.15
C CYS A 177 -10.17 4.73 2.81
N PHE A 178 -10.03 4.59 4.13
CA PHE A 178 -10.66 3.51 4.90
C PHE A 178 -12.18 3.42 4.68
N GLY A 179 -12.85 4.56 4.46
CA GLY A 179 -14.29 4.62 4.17
C GLY A 179 -14.72 4.21 2.75
N SER A 180 -13.78 4.02 1.83
CA SER A 180 -14.06 3.61 0.44
C SER A 180 -14.14 2.08 0.27
N SER A 181 -13.91 1.32 1.35
CA SER A 181 -13.91 -0.14 1.32
C SER A 181 -15.34 -0.69 1.43
N THR A 182 -15.80 -1.39 0.39
CA THR A 182 -17.15 -1.98 0.35
C THR A 182 -17.27 -3.34 1.04
N THR A 183 -16.14 -4.01 1.30
CA THR A 183 -16.09 -5.32 1.95
C THR A 183 -14.94 -5.37 2.96
N ILE A 184 -15.08 -6.23 3.97
CA ILE A 184 -14.03 -6.48 4.96
C ILE A 184 -12.74 -6.99 4.28
N ALA A 185 -12.87 -7.85 3.27
CA ALA A 185 -11.72 -8.34 2.53
C ALA A 185 -10.99 -7.23 1.76
N ASN A 186 -11.71 -6.24 1.21
CA ASN A 186 -11.08 -5.10 0.55
C ASN A 186 -10.43 -4.14 1.55
N PHE A 187 -11.04 -3.95 2.73
CA PHE A 187 -10.45 -3.17 3.81
C PHE A 187 -9.04 -3.69 4.17
N TRP A 188 -8.90 -4.99 4.45
CA TRP A 188 -7.60 -5.59 4.79
C TRP A 188 -6.59 -5.67 3.64
N ARG A 189 -7.03 -5.47 2.39
CA ARG A 189 -6.11 -5.40 1.23
C ARG A 189 -5.56 -4.00 1.01
N ASP A 190 -6.25 -2.98 1.49
CA ASP A 190 -5.90 -1.57 1.30
C ASP A 190 -5.45 -0.88 2.60
N TRP A 191 -5.48 -1.59 3.75
CA TRP A 191 -5.04 -1.15 5.08
C TRP A 191 -3.73 -1.84 5.49
#